data_AF-A0A2S8RI92-F1
#
_entry.id   AF-A0A2S8RI92-F1
#
_cell.length_a   1.000
_cell.length_b   1.000
_cell.length_c   1.000
_cell.angle_alpha   90.00
_cell.angle_beta   90.00
_cell.angle_gamma   90.00
#
_symmetry.space_group_name_H-M   'P 1'
#
loop_
_entity.id
_entity.type
_entity.pdbx_description
1 polymer ?
#
loop_
_entity_poly.entity_id
_entity_poly.type
_entity_poly.pdbx_seq_one_letter_code
_entity_poly.pdbx_strand_id
1 'polypeptide(L)'
;MTRPMSIERVNEYGQQAIRIDIEGRAVLLDAPDLDAMIEHLGALRAMMRPEVPKEPVRTHQYVVEVDPSWHTEKHPLHDGAVVFMRHSGLGWAGFALPTESLAKLHHALTQHLEASLEVHGMLN
;
A
#
# COMPACT_ATOMS: atom_id res chain seq x y z
N MET A 1 -14.50 22.34 12.78
CA MET A 1 -13.76 22.73 11.55
C MET A 1 -14.28 21.87 10.44
N THR A 2 -14.99 22.45 9.47
CA THR A 2 -15.51 21.75 8.29
C THR A 2 -14.31 21.30 7.46
N ARG A 3 -14.20 20.00 7.14
CA ARG A 3 -13.21 19.55 6.16
C ARG A 3 -13.59 20.21 4.82
N PRO A 4 -12.67 20.91 4.13
CA PRO A 4 -12.96 21.59 2.87
C PRO A 4 -13.25 20.62 1.71
N MET A 5 -13.11 19.32 1.95
CA MET A 5 -13.29 18.23 1.00
C MET A 5 -14.17 17.13 1.60
N SER A 6 -15.10 16.60 0.81
CA SER A 6 -15.80 15.34 1.07
C SER A 6 -15.57 14.33 -0.04
N ILE A 7 -15.57 13.05 0.32
CA ILE A 7 -15.41 11.92 -0.60
C ILE A 7 -16.47 10.89 -0.23
N GLU A 8 -17.34 10.57 -1.18
CA GLU A 8 -18.49 9.70 -0.95
C GLU A 8 -18.64 8.68 -2.08
N ARG A 9 -19.00 7.45 -1.72
CA ARG A 9 -19.43 6.45 -2.71
C ARG A 9 -20.81 6.82 -3.21
N VAL A 10 -20.97 6.86 -4.52
CA VAL A 10 -22.25 7.09 -5.18
C VAL A 10 -22.53 5.94 -6.14
N ASN A 11 -23.80 5.52 -6.18
CA ASN A 11 -24.27 4.54 -7.14
C ASN A 11 -25.07 5.28 -8.19
N GLU A 12 -24.40 5.71 -9.26
CA GLU A 12 -25.05 6.34 -10.41
C GLU A 12 -25.27 5.28 -11.48
N TYR A 13 -26.55 5.07 -11.85
CA TYR A 13 -26.94 4.17 -12.93
C TYR A 13 -26.40 2.72 -12.81
N GLY A 14 -26.15 2.25 -11.58
CA GLY A 14 -25.63 0.90 -11.31
C GLY A 14 -24.11 0.77 -11.40
N GLN A 15 -23.40 1.85 -11.74
CA GLN A 15 -21.94 1.91 -11.69
C GLN A 15 -21.49 2.46 -10.33
N GLN A 16 -20.50 1.78 -9.73
CA GLN A 16 -19.87 2.27 -8.51
C GLN A 16 -18.93 3.41 -8.88
N ALA A 17 -19.26 4.63 -8.44
CA ALA A 17 -18.46 5.82 -8.65
C ALA A 17 -18.12 6.48 -7.30
N ILE A 18 -17.09 7.32 -7.32
CA ILE A 18 -16.71 8.18 -6.19
C ILE A 18 -17.01 9.62 -6.56
N ARG A 19 -17.74 10.32 -5.69
CA ARG A 19 -17.89 11.76 -5.73
C ARG A 19 -16.84 12.40 -4.84
N ILE A 20 -16.03 13.29 -5.39
CA ILE A 20 -15.10 14.14 -4.65
C ILE A 20 -15.61 15.57 -4.76
N ASP A 21 -15.91 16.21 -3.64
CA ASP A 21 -16.37 17.60 -3.56
C ASP A 21 -15.32 18.44 -2.83
N ILE A 22 -14.90 19.55 -3.43
CA ILE A 22 -13.99 20.52 -2.82
C ILE A 22 -14.63 21.90 -2.98
N GLU A 23 -14.98 22.53 -1.85
CA GLU A 23 -15.61 23.86 -1.83
C GLU A 23 -16.82 24.01 -2.77
N GLY A 24 -17.65 22.96 -2.90
CA GLY A 24 -18.85 22.95 -3.73
C GLY A 24 -18.60 22.62 -5.20
N ARG A 25 -17.36 22.29 -5.58
CA ARG A 25 -17.01 21.77 -6.91
C ARG A 25 -16.81 20.27 -6.83
N ALA A 26 -17.71 19.53 -7.45
CA ALA A 26 -17.69 18.08 -7.43
C ALA A 26 -17.24 17.47 -8.76
N VAL A 27 -16.50 16.37 -8.66
CA VAL A 27 -16.19 15.47 -9.77
C VAL A 27 -16.64 14.06 -9.41
N LEU A 28 -17.08 13.31 -10.42
CA LEU A 28 -17.38 11.90 -10.33
C LEU A 28 -16.28 11.11 -11.03
N LEU A 29 -15.78 10.09 -10.36
CA LEU A 29 -14.73 9.21 -10.86
C LEU A 29 -15.24 7.78 -10.85
N ASP A 30 -15.08 7.07 -11.96
CA ASP A 30 -15.25 5.63 -12.00
C ASP A 30 -13.98 4.92 -11.49
N ALA A 31 -13.94 3.59 -11.55
CA ALA A 31 -12.79 2.83 -11.05
C ALA A 31 -11.49 3.12 -11.82
N PRO A 32 -11.45 3.08 -13.18
CA PRO A 32 -10.25 3.46 -13.93
C PRO A 32 -9.73 4.86 -13.64
N ASP A 33 -10.61 5.86 -13.58
CA ASP A 33 -10.20 7.24 -13.29
C ASP A 33 -9.68 7.39 -11.85
N LEU A 34 -10.30 6.68 -10.91
CA LEU A 34 -9.84 6.63 -9.52
C LEU A 34 -8.47 5.96 -9.40
N ASP A 35 -8.23 4.86 -10.11
CA ASP A 35 -6.95 4.15 -10.11
C ASP A 35 -5.83 5.07 -10.61
N ALA A 36 -6.04 5.75 -11.75
CA ALA A 36 -5.08 6.70 -12.30
C ALA A 36 -4.83 7.88 -11.35
N MET A 37 -5.88 8.35 -10.67
CA MET A 37 -5.76 9.42 -9.69
C MET A 37 -4.95 8.99 -8.46
N ILE A 38 -5.18 7.79 -7.92
CA ILE A 38 -4.41 7.25 -6.77
C ILE A 38 -2.92 7.16 -7.13
N GLU A 39 -2.60 6.62 -8.31
CA GLU A 39 -1.22 6.50 -8.78
C GLU A 39 -0.55 7.89 -8.87
N HIS A 40 -1.22 8.84 -9.53
CA HIS A 40 -0.67 10.18 -9.72
C HIS A 40 -0.50 10.92 -8.39
N LEU A 41 -1.49 10.84 -7.50
CA LEU A 41 -1.43 11.45 -6.17
C LEU A 41 -0.35 10.80 -5.31
N GLY A 42 -0.09 9.51 -5.45
CA GLY A 42 1.03 8.82 -4.77
C GLY A 42 2.37 9.42 -5.16
N ALA A 43 2.60 9.60 -6.47
CA ALA A 43 3.82 10.22 -6.99
C ALA A 43 3.97 11.67 -6.52
N LEU A 44 2.91 12.47 -6.57
CA LEU A 44 2.91 13.85 -6.06
C LEU A 44 3.18 13.89 -4.55
N ARG A 45 2.52 13.03 -3.77
CA ARG A 45 2.66 12.97 -2.31
C ARG A 45 4.10 12.68 -1.89
N ALA A 46 4.82 11.82 -2.62
CA ALA A 46 6.21 11.49 -2.35
C ALA A 46 7.15 12.71 -2.44
N MET A 47 6.79 13.72 -3.24
CA MET A 47 7.58 14.95 -3.43
C MET A 47 7.19 16.08 -2.46
N MET A 48 6.06 15.96 -1.77
CA MET A 48 5.52 17.03 -0.92
C MET A 48 6.19 17.09 0.47
N ARG A 49 6.15 18.28 1.06
CA ARG A 49 6.52 18.51 2.46
C ARG A 49 5.27 18.66 3.35
N PRO A 50 5.29 18.14 4.59
CA PRO A 50 6.36 17.33 5.17
C PRO A 50 6.48 15.96 4.49
N GLU A 51 7.70 15.41 4.51
CA GLU A 51 7.99 14.09 3.94
C GLU A 51 7.09 13.02 4.58
N VAL A 52 6.80 11.95 3.84
CA VAL A 52 6.16 10.78 4.44
C VAL A 52 7.11 10.23 5.52
N PRO A 53 6.62 9.92 6.74
CA PRO A 53 7.48 9.34 7.78
C PRO A 53 8.22 8.09 7.28
N LYS A 54 9.53 8.04 7.53
CA LYS A 54 10.38 6.89 7.14
C LYS A 54 10.15 5.65 7.98
N GLU A 55 9.67 5.85 9.20
CA GLU A 55 9.37 4.80 10.16
C GLU A 55 7.86 4.72 10.39
N PRO A 56 7.30 3.51 10.62
CA PRO A 56 5.91 3.37 11.01
C PRO A 56 5.58 4.16 12.29
N VAL A 57 4.50 4.93 12.24
CA VAL A 57 4.00 5.70 13.37
C VAL A 57 3.18 4.76 14.26
N ARG A 58 3.71 4.42 15.44
CA ARG A 58 3.09 3.41 16.34
C ARG A 58 1.67 3.76 16.80
N THR A 59 1.32 5.05 16.84
CA THR A 59 -0.03 5.51 17.21
C THR A 59 -1.01 5.48 16.04
N HIS A 60 -0.54 5.18 14.82
CA HIS A 60 -1.37 5.12 13.64
C HIS A 60 -1.95 3.71 13.47
N GLN A 61 -3.24 3.66 13.15
CA GLN A 61 -3.92 2.40 12.80
C GLN A 61 -3.75 2.17 11.30
N TYR A 62 -2.76 1.37 10.96
CA TYR A 62 -2.57 0.92 9.57
C TYR A 62 -3.63 -0.11 9.21
N VAL A 63 -4.16 -0.02 7.98
CA VAL A 63 -4.89 -1.13 7.38
C VAL A 63 -3.87 -2.25 7.11
N VAL A 64 -4.17 -3.45 7.60
CA VAL A 64 -3.34 -4.64 7.41
C VAL A 64 -4.11 -5.62 6.53
N GLU A 65 -3.57 -5.89 5.34
CA GLU A 65 -4.07 -6.94 4.45
C GLU A 65 -3.71 -8.30 5.03
N VAL A 66 -4.70 -9.20 5.14
CA VAL A 66 -4.49 -10.57 5.58
C VAL A 66 -4.23 -11.43 4.35
N ASP A 67 -3.10 -12.14 4.35
CA ASP A 67 -2.65 -13.00 3.24
C ASP A 67 -2.64 -12.27 1.87
N PRO A 68 -1.94 -11.13 1.74
CA PRO A 68 -1.88 -10.42 0.47
C PRO A 68 -1.12 -11.24 -0.58
N SER A 69 -1.56 -11.15 -1.83
CA SER A 69 -0.79 -11.69 -2.96
C SER A 69 0.56 -10.97 -3.06
N TRP A 70 1.61 -11.74 -3.28
CA TRP A 70 2.98 -11.24 -3.44
C TRP A 70 3.68 -11.91 -4.62
N HIS A 71 4.67 -11.22 -5.18
CA HIS A 71 5.50 -11.74 -6.26
C HIS A 71 6.93 -11.23 -6.11
N THR A 72 7.92 -12.01 -6.53
CA THR A 72 9.33 -11.58 -6.51
C THR A 72 10.02 -11.89 -7.81
N GLU A 73 10.81 -10.95 -8.29
CA GLU A 73 11.58 -11.10 -9.53
C GLU A 73 13.03 -10.67 -9.30
N LYS A 74 13.95 -11.28 -10.05
CA LYS A 74 15.35 -10.85 -10.08
C LYS A 74 15.47 -9.62 -10.99
N HIS A 75 16.08 -8.55 -10.50
CA HIS A 75 16.30 -7.36 -11.32
C HIS A 75 17.45 -7.60 -12.32
N PRO A 76 17.28 -7.33 -13.63
CA PRO A 76 18.34 -7.59 -14.62
C PRO A 76 19.58 -6.71 -14.46
N LEU A 77 19.42 -5.51 -13.90
CA LEU A 77 20.49 -4.49 -13.85
C LEU A 77 21.17 -4.35 -12.46
N HIS A 78 20.63 -5.00 -11.43
CA HIS A 78 21.12 -4.85 -10.06
C HIS A 78 21.09 -6.19 -9.32
N ASP A 79 22.09 -6.41 -8.47
CA ASP A 79 22.09 -7.55 -7.56
C ASP A 79 21.08 -7.30 -6.43
N GLY A 80 20.12 -8.24 -6.29
CA GLY A 80 18.99 -8.14 -5.38
C GLY A 80 17.70 -8.71 -5.98
N ALA A 81 16.57 -8.29 -5.44
CA ALA A 81 15.24 -8.69 -5.90
C ALA A 81 14.29 -7.49 -5.91
N VAL A 82 13.28 -7.53 -6.78
CA VAL A 82 12.11 -6.67 -6.66
C VAL A 82 11.01 -7.49 -5.99
N VAL A 83 10.43 -6.95 -4.93
CA VAL A 83 9.29 -7.55 -4.22
C VAL A 83 8.04 -6.74 -4.54
N PHE A 84 7.02 -7.40 -5.04
CA PHE A 84 5.70 -6.84 -5.28
C PHE A 84 4.72 -7.33 -4.22
N MET A 85 3.98 -6.41 -3.62
CA MET A 85 2.90 -6.70 -2.67
C MET A 85 1.62 -6.07 -3.17
N ARG A 86 0.51 -6.82 -3.16
CA ARG A 86 -0.81 -6.30 -3.56
C ARG A 86 -1.57 -5.76 -2.36
N HIS A 87 -2.09 -4.54 -2.48
CA HIS A 87 -3.08 -3.95 -1.58
C HIS A 87 -4.44 -3.87 -2.28
N SER A 88 -5.53 -4.18 -1.59
CA SER A 88 -6.86 -4.32 -2.19
C SER A 88 -7.41 -3.02 -2.81
N GLY A 89 -7.03 -1.87 -2.25
CA GLY A 89 -7.44 -0.54 -2.74
C GLY A 89 -6.35 0.32 -3.37
N LEU A 90 -5.09 -0.14 -3.43
CA LEU A 90 -3.97 0.62 -4.03
C LEU A 90 -3.30 -0.14 -5.19
N GLY A 91 -3.68 -1.39 -5.44
CA GLY A 91 -3.07 -2.22 -6.47
C GLY A 91 -1.72 -2.81 -6.04
N TRP A 92 -0.85 -3.04 -7.01
CA TRP A 92 0.48 -3.63 -6.80
C TRP A 92 1.52 -2.54 -6.55
N ALA A 93 2.32 -2.70 -5.49
CA ALA A 93 3.47 -1.84 -5.22
C ALA A 93 4.76 -2.66 -5.26
N GLY A 94 5.74 -2.19 -6.05
CA GLY A 94 7.05 -2.82 -6.20
C GLY A 94 8.13 -2.12 -5.37
N PHE A 95 8.96 -2.92 -4.71
CA PHE A 95 10.07 -2.45 -3.89
C PHE A 95 11.36 -3.14 -4.33
N ALA A 96 12.29 -2.35 -4.86
CA ALA A 96 13.63 -2.84 -5.19
C ALA A 96 14.45 -3.00 -3.91
N LEU A 97 14.90 -4.22 -3.65
CA LEU A 97 15.73 -4.57 -2.50
C LEU A 97 17.12 -5.00 -3.00
N PRO A 98 18.14 -4.13 -2.84
CA PRO A 98 19.53 -4.53 -3.03
C PRO A 98 19.88 -5.71 -2.11
N THR A 99 20.88 -6.51 -2.49
CA THR A 99 21.28 -7.73 -1.76
C THR A 99 21.38 -7.56 -0.24
N GLU A 100 21.97 -6.46 0.25
CA GLU A 100 22.09 -6.22 1.69
C GLU A 100 20.72 -6.05 2.38
N SER A 101 19.82 -5.27 1.77
CA SER A 101 18.47 -5.07 2.28
C SER A 101 17.63 -6.35 2.17
N LEU A 102 17.81 -7.12 1.09
CA LEU A 102 17.16 -8.41 0.91
C LEU A 102 17.61 -9.41 1.98
N ALA A 103 18.90 -9.45 2.32
CA ALA A 103 19.41 -10.31 3.39
C ALA A 103 18.83 -9.93 4.76
N LYS A 104 18.69 -8.62 5.05
CA LYS A 104 18.03 -8.13 6.28
C LYS A 104 16.56 -8.53 6.33
N LEU A 105 15.83 -8.39 5.22
CA LEU A 105 14.43 -8.81 5.13
C LEU A 105 14.29 -10.31 5.34
N HIS A 106 15.10 -11.12 4.66
CA HIS A 106 15.12 -12.57 4.82
C HIS A 106 15.32 -12.97 6.28
N HIS A 107 16.35 -12.41 6.94
CA HIS A 107 16.62 -12.71 8.35
C HIS A 107 15.42 -12.37 9.26
N ALA A 108 14.82 -11.20 9.10
CA ALA A 108 13.66 -10.79 9.90
C ALA A 108 12.44 -11.71 9.69
N LEU A 109 12.15 -12.09 8.43
CA LEU A 109 11.04 -13.01 8.13
C LEU A 109 11.30 -14.42 8.68
N THR A 110 12.53 -14.93 8.59
CA THR A 110 12.91 -16.23 9.18
C THR A 110 12.69 -16.23 10.68
N GLN A 111 13.11 -15.18 11.40
CA GLN A 111 12.90 -15.07 12.85
C GLN A 111 11.41 -15.13 13.23
N HIS A 112 10.54 -14.44 12.48
CA HIS A 112 9.11 -14.48 12.72
C HIS A 112 8.48 -15.85 12.39
N LEU A 113 8.95 -16.51 11.34
CA LEU A 113 8.49 -17.85 10.98
C LEU A 113 8.87 -18.88 12.06
N GLU A 114 10.12 -18.87 12.52
CA GLU A 114 10.61 -19.77 13.57
C GLU A 114 9.80 -19.59 14.87
N ALA A 115 9.65 -18.35 15.34
CA ALA A 115 8.84 -18.04 16.51
C ALA A 115 7.37 -18.50 16.36
N SER A 116 6.82 -18.37 15.16
CA SER A 116 5.45 -18.85 14.88
C SER A 116 5.37 -20.38 14.96
N LEU A 117 6.33 -21.09 14.38
CA LEU A 117 6.37 -22.56 14.39
C LEU A 117 6.58 -23.13 15.80
N GLU A 118 7.40 -22.49 16.63
CA GLU A 118 7.57 -22.86 18.04
C GLU A 118 6.24 -22.81 18.81
N VAL A 119 5.50 -21.71 18.67
CA VAL A 119 4.17 -21.56 19.29
C VAL A 119 3.21 -22.64 18.81
N HIS A 120 3.19 -22.95 17.51
CA HIS A 120 2.35 -24.02 16.97
C HIS A 120 2.78 -25.41 17.45
N GLY A 121 4.08 -25.66 17.61
CA GLY A 121 4.61 -26.91 18.15
C GLY A 121 4.32 -27.11 19.65
N MET A 122 4.18 -26.03 20.42
CA MET A 122 3.77 -26.07 21.83
C MET A 122 2.27 -26.30 22.05
N LEU A 123 1.44 -26.04 21.04
CA LEU A 123 -0.02 -26.20 21.10
C LEU A 123 -0.50 -27.59 20.61
N ASN A 124 0.40 -28.42 20.09
CA ASN A 124 0.13 -29.77 19.60
C ASN A 124 0.53 -30.86 20.60
#